data_AF-A0A947WGM3-F1
#
_entry.id   AF-A0A947WGM3-F1
#
_cell.length_a   1.000
_cell.length_b   1.000
_cell.length_c   1.000
_cell.angle_alpha   90.00
_cell.angle_beta   90.00
_cell.angle_gamma   90.00
#
_symmetry.space_group_name_H-M   'P 1'
#
loop_
_entity.id
_entity.type
_entity.pdbx_description
1 polymer ?
#
loop_
_entity_poly.entity_id
_entity_poly.type
_entity_poly.pdbx_seq_one_letter_code
_entity_poly.pdbx_strand_id
1 'polypeptide(L)'
;MKSYIETWEKIFGIRRCKRIFVAATRRNIGKTTVSLGLISALTPRFGNIGFIKPVGQRYLLENGNKVDEDSILMEHIFKFKFPLKMMSPVAIDKGYTERFLDGKRESDAALKIRTAFDHVAEGKDIMIIEGTGHAGVGSVFDLSNAAVAKMLDSSVILVSQGGIGNPIDEIMLNKSVFDKMGVKMIGVVVNKVLPEKYEKVNKYVRMGLARLGVPVLGVMPYMKTLDIPTMHDIKEDLDMQVLCGEK
;
A
#
# COMPACT_ATOMS: atom_id res chain seq x y z
N MET A 1 -5.93 4.84 -27.93
CA MET A 1 -6.01 3.47 -27.38
C MET A 1 -6.97 3.35 -26.19
N LYS A 2 -6.94 4.22 -25.15
CA LYS A 2 -7.89 4.16 -24.01
C LYS A 2 -9.39 4.23 -24.40
N SER A 3 -9.77 5.02 -25.42
CA SER A 3 -11.19 5.16 -25.80
C SER A 3 -11.80 3.92 -26.48
N TYR A 4 -10.99 3.08 -27.13
CA TYR A 4 -11.47 1.84 -27.74
C TYR A 4 -11.71 0.74 -26.69
N ILE A 5 -10.92 0.73 -25.61
CA ILE A 5 -11.05 -0.28 -24.53
C ILE A 5 -12.34 -0.07 -23.74
N GLU A 6 -12.69 1.17 -23.40
CA GLU A 6 -13.97 1.50 -22.73
C GLU A 6 -15.20 1.13 -23.59
N THR A 7 -15.03 1.09 -24.92
CA THR A 7 -16.08 0.70 -25.85
C THR A 7 -16.32 -0.82 -25.80
N TRP A 8 -15.26 -1.62 -25.71
CA TRP A 8 -15.38 -3.09 -25.63
C TRP A 8 -15.84 -3.60 -24.25
N GLU A 9 -15.49 -2.93 -23.15
CA GLU A 9 -16.00 -3.25 -21.81
C GLU A 9 -17.54 -3.11 -21.74
N LYS A 10 -18.10 -2.12 -22.44
CA LYS A 10 -19.55 -1.93 -22.59
C LYS A 10 -20.20 -2.95 -23.52
N ILE A 11 -19.50 -3.36 -24.60
CA ILE A 11 -20.02 -4.31 -25.59
C ILE A 11 -20.05 -5.75 -25.04
N PHE A 12 -19.00 -6.18 -24.34
CA PHE A 12 -18.86 -7.56 -23.86
C PHE A 12 -19.20 -7.74 -22.37
N GLY A 13 -19.53 -6.66 -21.65
CA GLY A 13 -19.83 -6.73 -20.22
C GLY A 13 -18.63 -7.08 -19.33
N ILE A 14 -17.39 -6.96 -19.85
CA ILE A 14 -16.17 -7.25 -19.09
C ILE A 14 -15.93 -6.10 -18.11
N ARG A 15 -16.36 -6.27 -16.86
CA ARG A 15 -16.13 -5.28 -15.79
C ARG A 15 -14.68 -5.40 -15.32
N ARG A 16 -13.84 -4.43 -15.67
CA ARG A 16 -12.45 -4.41 -15.21
C ARG A 16 -12.36 -3.97 -13.76
N CYS A 17 -11.73 -4.80 -12.93
CA CYS A 17 -11.44 -4.49 -11.53
C CYS A 17 -10.71 -3.14 -11.42
N LYS A 18 -11.22 -2.22 -10.59
CA LYS A 18 -10.53 -0.97 -10.27
C LYS A 18 -9.32 -1.28 -9.38
N ARG A 19 -8.21 -0.58 -9.58
CA ARG A 19 -6.92 -0.89 -8.95
C ARG A 19 -6.40 0.35 -8.25
N ILE A 20 -6.37 0.31 -6.92
CA ILE A 20 -5.94 1.42 -6.07
C ILE A 20 -4.67 1.01 -5.34
N PHE A 21 -3.56 1.65 -5.68
CA PHE A 21 -2.29 1.47 -5.01
C PHE A 21 -2.15 2.47 -3.87
N VAL A 22 -1.96 1.99 -2.65
CA VAL A 22 -1.77 2.80 -1.44
C VAL A 22 -0.28 2.89 -1.15
N ALA A 23 0.30 4.05 -1.47
CA ALA A 23 1.70 4.38 -1.15
C ALA A 23 1.76 5.38 0.01
N ALA A 24 2.96 5.69 0.49
CA ALA A 24 3.17 6.67 1.54
C ALA A 24 4.22 7.71 1.15
N THR A 25 4.35 8.81 1.90
CA THR A 25 5.53 9.67 1.81
C THR A 25 6.73 9.10 2.56
N ARG A 26 6.49 8.29 3.61
CA ARG A 26 7.51 7.65 4.47
C ARG A 26 7.04 6.29 5.02
N ARG A 27 7.91 5.59 5.76
CA ARG A 27 7.50 4.42 6.57
C ARG A 27 6.65 4.88 7.77
N ASN A 28 5.82 3.97 8.30
CA ASN A 28 5.05 4.14 9.56
C ASN A 28 4.07 5.33 9.66
N ILE A 29 3.58 5.83 8.52
CA ILE A 29 2.57 6.89 8.48
C ILE A 29 1.11 6.37 8.46
N GLY A 30 0.90 5.07 8.70
CA GLY A 30 -0.42 4.44 8.80
C GLY A 30 -1.05 4.01 7.46
N LYS A 31 -0.25 3.51 6.51
CA LYS A 31 -0.77 2.93 5.24
C LYS A 31 -1.75 1.79 5.50
N THR A 32 -1.35 0.82 6.32
CA THR A 32 -2.17 -0.34 6.69
C THR A 32 -3.51 0.09 7.26
N THR A 33 -3.52 1.08 8.16
CA THR A 33 -4.75 1.67 8.71
C THR A 33 -5.62 2.31 7.63
N VAL A 34 -5.02 3.04 6.69
CA VAL A 34 -5.75 3.64 5.57
C VAL A 34 -6.29 2.57 4.63
N SER A 35 -5.52 1.53 4.29
CA SER A 35 -5.97 0.40 3.49
C SER A 35 -7.14 -0.33 4.15
N LEU A 36 -7.04 -0.59 5.46
CA LEU A 36 -8.09 -1.21 6.27
C LEU A 36 -9.38 -0.37 6.23
N GLY A 37 -9.23 0.94 6.46
CA GLY A 37 -10.35 1.89 6.40
C GLY A 37 -10.97 1.98 5.00
N LEU A 38 -10.15 1.96 3.94
CA LEU A 38 -10.61 1.94 2.55
C LEU A 38 -11.41 0.67 2.25
N ILE A 39 -10.90 -0.51 2.58
CA ILE A 39 -11.63 -1.77 2.37
C ILE A 39 -12.94 -1.72 3.14
N SER A 40 -12.90 -1.41 4.45
CA SER A 40 -14.10 -1.34 5.30
C SER A 40 -15.15 -0.36 4.78
N ALA A 41 -14.75 0.84 4.34
CA ALA A 41 -15.66 1.86 3.83
C ALA A 41 -16.22 1.53 2.43
N LEU A 42 -15.48 0.78 1.62
CA LEU A 42 -15.87 0.42 0.26
C LEU A 42 -16.70 -0.87 0.22
N THR A 43 -16.52 -1.81 1.14
CA THR A 43 -17.23 -3.11 1.17
C THR A 43 -18.76 -2.97 1.09
N PRO A 44 -19.43 -2.03 1.79
CA PRO A 44 -20.89 -1.87 1.65
C PRO A 44 -21.34 -1.40 0.26
N ARG A 45 -20.43 -0.80 -0.53
CA ARG A 45 -20.72 -0.26 -1.87
C ARG A 45 -20.26 -1.19 -2.99
N PHE A 46 -19.20 -1.95 -2.74
CA PHE A 46 -18.57 -2.85 -3.68
C PHE A 46 -18.53 -4.23 -3.03
N GLY A 47 -19.30 -5.18 -3.57
CA GLY A 47 -19.47 -6.49 -2.95
C GLY A 47 -18.18 -7.30 -2.87
N ASN A 48 -17.30 -7.17 -3.89
CA ASN A 48 -16.09 -7.97 -3.99
C ASN A 48 -14.84 -7.10 -3.99
N ILE A 49 -14.22 -6.96 -2.81
CA ILE A 49 -12.92 -6.30 -2.66
C ILE A 49 -11.82 -7.36 -2.49
N GLY A 50 -10.64 -7.08 -3.02
CA GLY A 50 -9.42 -7.85 -2.78
C GLY A 50 -8.29 -6.97 -2.28
N PHE A 51 -7.28 -7.62 -1.70
CA PHE A 51 -6.10 -6.98 -1.14
C PHE A 51 -4.85 -7.75 -1.56
N ILE A 52 -3.76 -7.02 -1.80
CA ILE A 52 -2.43 -7.57 -2.01
C ILE A 52 -1.38 -6.57 -1.53
N LYS A 53 -0.31 -7.06 -0.92
CA LYS A 53 0.92 -6.33 -0.65
C LYS A 53 2.05 -6.96 -1.49
N PRO A 54 2.28 -6.47 -2.72
CA PRO A 54 3.13 -7.16 -3.70
C PRO A 54 4.56 -7.40 -3.25
N VAL A 55 5.09 -6.46 -2.46
CA VAL A 55 6.47 -6.47 -1.95
C VAL A 55 6.43 -6.15 -0.46
N GLY A 56 6.60 -7.17 0.37
CA GLY A 56 6.73 -7.00 1.82
C GLY A 56 8.12 -6.49 2.22
N GLN A 57 8.33 -6.26 3.52
CA GLN A 57 9.69 -6.14 4.10
C GLN A 57 9.81 -6.78 5.48
N ARG A 58 8.69 -7.09 6.13
CA ARG A 58 8.62 -7.77 7.42
C ARG A 58 7.90 -9.09 7.19
N TYR A 59 8.42 -10.19 7.72
CA TYR A 59 7.87 -11.52 7.43
C TYR A 59 7.78 -12.36 8.69
N LEU A 60 6.64 -13.02 8.82
CA LEU A 60 6.46 -14.13 9.74
C LEU A 60 6.53 -15.45 8.95
N LEU A 61 7.01 -16.50 9.61
CA LEU A 61 6.93 -17.86 9.08
C LEU A 61 5.56 -18.44 9.43
N GLU A 62 4.69 -18.56 8.42
CA GLU A 62 3.38 -19.16 8.57
C GLU A 62 3.26 -20.37 7.63
N ASN A 63 3.04 -21.56 8.19
CA ASN A 63 2.96 -22.82 7.46
C ASN A 63 4.16 -23.04 6.49
N GLY A 64 5.37 -22.62 6.92
CA GLY A 64 6.60 -22.73 6.13
C GLY A 64 6.78 -21.65 5.03
N ASN A 65 5.88 -20.68 4.92
CA ASN A 65 6.00 -19.56 3.98
C ASN A 65 6.31 -18.25 4.71
N LYS A 66 7.15 -17.39 4.12
CA LYS A 66 7.37 -16.02 4.58
C LYS A 66 6.20 -15.14 4.11
N VAL A 67 5.37 -14.66 5.03
CA VAL A 67 4.19 -13.82 4.75
C VAL A 67 4.30 -12.50 5.50
N ASP A 68 3.87 -11.41 4.87
CA ASP A 68 3.93 -10.07 5.47
C ASP A 68 2.79 -9.84 6.49
N GLU A 69 3.12 -9.24 7.65
CA GLU A 69 2.21 -8.93 8.75
C GLU A 69 0.93 -8.21 8.30
N ASP A 70 1.06 -7.24 7.37
CA ASP A 70 -0.10 -6.48 6.88
C ASP A 70 -1.06 -7.40 6.12
N SER A 71 -0.55 -8.41 5.41
CA SER A 71 -1.39 -9.40 4.72
C SER A 71 -2.11 -10.33 5.70
N ILE A 72 -1.45 -10.72 6.78
CA ILE A 72 -2.03 -11.54 7.85
C ILE A 72 -3.16 -10.77 8.54
N LEU A 73 -2.93 -9.50 8.89
CA LEU A 73 -3.95 -8.63 9.47
C LEU A 73 -5.18 -8.51 8.55
N MET A 74 -4.95 -8.26 7.27
CA MET A 74 -6.03 -8.09 6.28
C MET A 74 -6.82 -9.37 6.05
N GLU A 75 -6.16 -10.53 5.98
CA GLU A 75 -6.85 -11.82 5.94
C GLU A 75 -7.64 -12.03 7.22
N HIS A 76 -7.05 -11.79 8.39
CA HIS A 76 -7.72 -12.04 9.66
C HIS A 76 -9.03 -11.26 9.80
N ILE A 77 -9.05 -10.00 9.34
CA ILE A 77 -10.21 -9.11 9.44
C ILE A 77 -11.25 -9.40 8.35
N PHE A 78 -10.83 -9.59 7.09
CA PHE A 78 -11.74 -9.67 5.95
C PHE A 78 -11.99 -11.09 5.43
N LYS A 79 -11.28 -12.09 5.96
CA LYS A 79 -11.40 -13.53 5.62
C LYS A 79 -11.38 -13.78 4.12
N PHE A 80 -10.33 -13.29 3.47
CA PHE A 80 -10.17 -13.47 2.03
C PHE A 80 -10.04 -14.95 1.66
N LYS A 81 -10.73 -15.38 0.60
CA LYS A 81 -10.80 -16.78 0.17
C LYS A 81 -9.64 -17.23 -0.73
N PHE A 82 -8.43 -16.72 -0.49
CA PHE A 82 -7.24 -17.07 -1.27
C PHE A 82 -6.01 -17.21 -0.36
N PRO A 83 -4.96 -17.95 -0.77
CA PRO A 83 -3.81 -18.19 0.07
C PRO A 83 -3.06 -16.90 0.42
N LEU A 84 -2.63 -16.77 1.69
CA LEU A 84 -1.84 -15.64 2.18
C LEU A 84 -0.56 -15.38 1.37
N LYS A 85 0.07 -16.44 0.86
CA LYS A 85 1.24 -16.35 -0.02
C LYS A 85 0.95 -15.57 -1.33
N MET A 86 -0.29 -15.61 -1.81
CA MET A 86 -0.71 -14.82 -2.98
C MET A 86 -1.00 -13.37 -2.63
N MET A 87 -1.28 -13.06 -1.36
CA MET A 87 -1.40 -11.67 -0.87
C MET A 87 -0.04 -10.99 -0.72
N SER A 88 1.03 -11.75 -0.50
CA SER A 88 2.40 -11.22 -0.37
C SER A 88 3.41 -12.08 -1.15
N PRO A 89 3.47 -11.96 -2.49
CA PRO A 89 4.22 -12.87 -3.35
C PRO A 89 5.74 -12.68 -3.34
N VAL A 90 6.25 -11.50 -2.97
CA VAL A 90 7.70 -11.22 -2.97
C VAL A 90 8.18 -10.85 -1.57
N ALA A 91 9.21 -11.60 -1.13
CA ALA A 91 9.82 -11.44 0.16
C ALA A 91 11.20 -10.74 0.10
N ILE A 92 11.37 -9.55 0.69
CA ILE A 92 12.64 -8.82 0.78
C ILE A 92 13.25 -9.06 2.17
N ASP A 93 14.02 -10.14 2.29
CA ASP A 93 14.71 -10.49 3.52
C ASP A 93 16.10 -9.83 3.64
N LYS A 94 16.76 -10.04 4.77
CA LYS A 94 18.12 -9.55 4.99
C LYS A 94 19.06 -10.11 3.93
N GLY A 95 19.88 -9.24 3.33
CA GLY A 95 20.79 -9.60 2.25
C GLY A 95 20.15 -9.62 0.85
N TYR A 96 18.84 -9.39 0.72
CA TYR A 96 18.16 -9.40 -0.59
C TYR A 96 18.78 -8.39 -1.56
N THR A 97 18.99 -7.17 -1.08
CA THR A 97 19.55 -6.07 -1.88
C THR A 97 20.96 -6.40 -2.37
N GLU A 98 21.83 -6.90 -1.50
CA GLU A 98 23.20 -7.28 -1.82
C GLU A 98 23.21 -8.41 -2.85
N ARG A 99 22.40 -9.47 -2.64
CA ARG A 99 22.28 -10.57 -3.60
C ARG A 99 21.80 -10.08 -4.97
N PHE A 100 20.84 -9.14 -5.00
CA PHE A 100 20.37 -8.56 -6.25
C PHE A 100 21.48 -7.82 -7.00
N LEU A 101 22.26 -7.00 -6.29
CA LEU A 101 23.39 -6.25 -6.84
C LEU A 101 24.55 -7.15 -7.29
N ASP A 102 24.78 -8.26 -6.59
CA ASP A 102 25.73 -9.32 -6.98
C ASP A 102 25.29 -10.14 -8.20
N GLY A 103 24.15 -9.79 -8.82
CA GLY A 103 23.59 -10.51 -9.96
C GLY A 103 22.88 -11.83 -9.60
N LYS A 104 22.77 -12.16 -8.30
CA LYS A 104 21.98 -13.30 -7.79
C LYS A 104 20.50 -12.92 -7.70
N ARG A 105 19.95 -12.46 -8.83
CA ARG A 105 18.57 -11.98 -8.93
C ARG A 105 17.61 -13.14 -8.75
N GLU A 106 16.54 -12.90 -7.99
CA GLU A 106 15.34 -13.72 -8.13
C GLU A 106 14.74 -13.41 -9.49
N SER A 107 14.96 -14.27 -10.48
CA SER A 107 14.63 -14.01 -11.89
C SER A 107 13.15 -13.67 -12.13
N ASP A 108 12.28 -14.04 -11.20
CA ASP A 108 10.84 -14.10 -11.45
C ASP A 108 10.02 -13.16 -10.55
N ALA A 109 10.63 -12.25 -9.77
CA ALA A 109 9.89 -11.45 -8.79
C ALA A 109 8.73 -10.62 -9.42
N ALA A 110 8.96 -9.96 -10.56
CA ALA A 110 7.92 -9.23 -11.28
C ALA A 110 6.82 -10.17 -11.82
N LEU A 111 7.19 -11.36 -12.31
CA LEU A 111 6.25 -12.36 -12.78
C LEU A 111 5.40 -12.90 -11.63
N LYS A 112 6.02 -13.23 -10.48
CA LYS A 112 5.33 -13.65 -9.26
C LYS A 112 4.29 -12.63 -8.82
N ILE A 113 4.63 -11.33 -8.84
CA ILE A 113 3.68 -10.25 -8.51
C ILE A 113 2.49 -10.25 -9.47
N ARG A 114 2.73 -10.33 -10.78
CA ARG A 114 1.63 -10.32 -11.77
C ARG A 114 0.73 -11.53 -11.63
N THR A 115 1.30 -12.73 -11.56
CA THR A 115 0.55 -13.97 -11.41
C THR A 115 -0.28 -13.98 -10.14
N ALA A 116 0.31 -13.54 -9.02
CA ALA A 116 -0.42 -13.43 -7.76
C ALA A 116 -1.54 -12.39 -7.85
N PHE A 117 -1.26 -11.21 -8.42
CA PHE A 117 -2.26 -10.15 -8.61
C PHE A 117 -3.44 -10.62 -9.46
N ASP A 118 -3.19 -11.24 -10.61
CA ASP A 118 -4.24 -11.70 -11.52
C ASP A 118 -5.15 -12.73 -10.83
N HIS A 119 -4.56 -13.60 -10.00
CA HIS A 119 -5.31 -14.57 -9.21
C HIS A 119 -6.17 -13.92 -8.12
N VAL A 120 -5.62 -13.02 -7.30
CA VAL A 120 -6.39 -12.40 -6.21
C VAL A 120 -7.40 -11.35 -6.70
N ALA A 121 -7.20 -10.81 -7.90
CA ALA A 121 -8.09 -9.85 -8.55
C ALA A 121 -9.28 -10.50 -9.28
N GLU A 122 -9.26 -11.82 -9.47
CA GLU A 122 -10.34 -12.54 -10.14
C GLU A 122 -11.67 -12.35 -9.39
N GLY A 123 -12.71 -11.94 -10.14
CA GLY A 123 -14.03 -11.68 -9.59
C GLY A 123 -14.13 -10.45 -8.66
N LYS A 124 -13.09 -9.62 -8.56
CA LYS A 124 -13.09 -8.41 -7.72
C LYS A 124 -13.57 -7.18 -8.48
N ASP A 125 -14.33 -6.34 -7.79
CA ASP A 125 -14.70 -5.01 -8.27
C ASP A 125 -13.57 -4.00 -8.01
N ILE A 126 -12.90 -4.14 -6.87
CA ILE A 126 -11.80 -3.28 -6.41
C ILE A 126 -10.66 -4.12 -5.84
N MET A 127 -9.43 -3.79 -6.26
CA MET A 127 -8.20 -4.24 -5.64
C MET A 127 -7.53 -3.09 -4.89
N ILE A 128 -7.28 -3.30 -3.60
CA ILE A 128 -6.39 -2.47 -2.80
C ILE A 128 -4.99 -3.10 -2.86
N ILE A 129 -4.03 -2.35 -3.36
CA ILE A 129 -2.64 -2.78 -3.51
C ILE A 129 -1.81 -1.96 -2.53
N GLU A 130 -1.28 -2.57 -1.49
CA GLU A 130 -0.47 -1.87 -0.50
C GLU A 130 1.01 -1.88 -0.88
N GLY A 131 1.60 -0.69 -0.96
CA GLY A 131 3.04 -0.53 -1.17
C GLY A 131 3.81 -0.40 0.14
N THR A 132 5.12 -0.24 0.02
CA THR A 132 6.02 -0.12 1.18
C THR A 132 6.73 1.22 1.19
N GLY A 133 6.45 2.08 2.18
CA GLY A 133 7.09 3.40 2.31
C GLY A 133 6.84 4.34 1.12
N HIS A 134 7.88 5.05 0.69
CA HIS A 134 7.83 6.10 -0.34
C HIS A 134 7.83 5.58 -1.79
N ALA A 135 7.49 6.42 -2.77
CA ALA A 135 7.33 6.05 -4.18
C ALA A 135 8.53 5.30 -4.80
N GLY A 136 9.74 5.58 -4.30
CA GLY A 136 11.01 5.00 -4.76
C GLY A 136 11.51 3.81 -3.94
N VAL A 137 10.86 3.42 -2.84
CA VAL A 137 11.28 2.23 -2.08
C VAL A 137 11.18 1.02 -2.98
N GLY A 138 12.29 0.27 -3.09
CA GLY A 138 12.44 -0.89 -3.98
C GLY A 138 13.16 -0.60 -5.29
N SER A 139 13.60 0.65 -5.53
CA SER A 139 14.33 1.01 -6.77
C SER A 139 15.65 0.25 -6.96
N VAL A 140 16.30 -0.17 -5.88
CA VAL A 140 17.58 -0.91 -5.94
C VAL A 140 17.41 -2.32 -6.55
N PHE A 141 16.19 -2.86 -6.55
CA PHE A 141 15.85 -4.17 -7.12
C PHE A 141 14.70 -4.08 -8.13
N ASP A 142 14.59 -2.94 -8.82
CA ASP A 142 13.64 -2.68 -9.93
C ASP A 142 12.13 -2.80 -9.60
N LEU A 143 11.77 -2.96 -8.33
CA LEU A 143 10.38 -3.09 -7.85
C LEU A 143 10.01 -1.92 -6.96
N SER A 144 10.30 -0.70 -7.41
CA SER A 144 9.85 0.50 -6.70
C SER A 144 8.32 0.56 -6.63
N ASN A 145 7.74 1.20 -5.61
CA ASN A 145 6.27 1.37 -5.54
C ASN A 145 5.71 1.98 -6.85
N ALA A 146 6.40 2.95 -7.45
CA ALA A 146 6.00 3.52 -8.73
C ALA A 146 6.10 2.51 -9.89
N ALA A 147 7.14 1.67 -9.92
CA ALA A 147 7.28 0.60 -10.91
C ALA A 147 6.19 -0.48 -10.76
N VAL A 148 5.89 -0.91 -9.53
CA VAL A 148 4.84 -1.88 -9.26
C VAL A 148 3.46 -1.30 -9.58
N ALA A 149 3.19 -0.06 -9.20
CA ALA A 149 1.93 0.60 -9.52
C ALA A 149 1.70 0.71 -11.04
N LYS A 150 2.78 1.00 -11.79
CA LYS A 150 2.79 1.01 -13.26
C LYS A 150 2.55 -0.38 -13.83
N MET A 151 3.27 -1.38 -13.32
CA MET A 151 3.18 -2.78 -13.74
C MET A 151 1.75 -3.33 -13.60
N LEU A 152 1.08 -2.98 -12.50
CA LEU A 152 -0.28 -3.41 -12.20
C LEU A 152 -1.37 -2.49 -12.80
N ASP A 153 -0.99 -1.46 -13.57
CA ASP A 153 -1.91 -0.46 -14.17
C ASP A 153 -2.89 0.12 -13.14
N SER A 154 -2.33 0.59 -12.02
CA SER A 154 -3.08 1.08 -10.87
C SER A 154 -3.02 2.59 -10.73
N SER A 155 -4.06 3.17 -10.12
CA SER A 155 -4.05 4.57 -9.68
C SER A 155 -3.58 4.65 -8.23
N VAL A 156 -2.87 5.72 -7.87
CA VAL A 156 -2.23 5.84 -6.55
C VAL A 156 -3.03 6.76 -5.62
N ILE A 157 -3.31 6.28 -4.42
CA ILE A 157 -3.58 7.13 -3.25
C ILE A 157 -2.29 7.22 -2.46
N LEU A 158 -1.83 8.44 -2.22
CA LEU A 158 -0.67 8.68 -1.38
C LEU A 158 -1.12 8.95 0.05
N VAL A 159 -0.53 8.30 1.03
CA VAL A 159 -0.69 8.63 2.44
C VAL A 159 0.44 9.60 2.82
N SER A 160 0.14 10.63 3.59
CA SER A 160 1.14 11.56 4.14
C SER A 160 0.92 11.77 5.64
N GLN A 161 1.95 12.16 6.37
CA GLN A 161 1.83 12.52 7.78
C GLN A 161 1.14 13.90 7.94
N GLY A 162 0.55 14.13 9.12
CA GLY A 162 -0.06 15.40 9.48
C GLY A 162 0.93 16.56 9.53
N GLY A 163 0.47 17.71 9.05
CA GLY A 163 1.24 18.96 8.98
C GLY A 163 0.89 19.72 7.70
N ILE A 164 1.66 20.79 7.41
CA ILE A 164 1.41 21.65 6.25
C ILE A 164 2.65 21.69 5.35
N GLY A 165 3.71 22.42 5.73
CA GLY A 165 4.88 22.64 4.86
C GLY A 165 5.57 21.34 4.42
N ASN A 166 6.27 20.69 5.35
CA ASN A 166 7.02 19.46 5.06
C ASN A 166 6.13 18.36 4.40
N PRO A 167 4.93 18.02 4.91
CA PRO A 167 4.06 17.04 4.24
C PRO A 167 3.71 17.40 2.79
N ILE A 168 3.46 18.67 2.46
CA ILE A 168 3.17 19.10 1.09
C ILE A 168 4.40 18.87 0.20
N ASP A 169 5.60 19.25 0.67
CA ASP A 169 6.84 19.06 -0.08
C ASP A 169 7.10 17.58 -0.38
N GLU A 170 6.88 16.71 0.61
CA GLU A 170 7.03 15.27 0.43
C GLU A 170 6.00 14.65 -0.49
N ILE A 171 4.76 15.14 -0.44
CA ILE A 171 3.71 14.71 -1.38
C ILE A 171 4.15 15.03 -2.80
N MET A 172 4.67 16.23 -3.05
CA MET A 172 5.12 16.64 -4.38
C MET A 172 6.35 15.87 -4.85
N LEU A 173 7.30 15.60 -3.96
CA LEU A 173 8.45 14.75 -4.26
C LEU A 173 8.00 13.35 -4.71
N ASN A 174 7.10 12.71 -3.96
CA ASN A 174 6.58 11.39 -4.31
C ASN A 174 5.75 11.41 -5.59
N LYS A 175 4.90 12.43 -5.76
CA LYS A 175 4.11 12.63 -6.97
C LYS A 175 5.00 12.69 -8.22
N SER A 176 6.14 13.40 -8.15
CA SER A 176 7.06 13.52 -9.29
C SER A 176 7.58 12.16 -9.78
N VAL A 177 7.79 11.20 -8.88
CA VAL A 177 8.23 9.84 -9.23
C VAL A 177 7.11 9.06 -9.92
N PHE A 178 5.88 9.14 -9.40
CA PHE A 178 4.71 8.51 -10.04
C PHE A 178 4.42 9.13 -11.41
N ASP A 179 4.48 10.46 -11.53
CA ASP A 179 4.29 11.18 -12.79
C ASP A 179 5.33 10.75 -13.83
N LYS A 180 6.61 10.65 -13.44
CA LYS A 180 7.69 10.18 -14.31
C LYS A 180 7.44 8.75 -14.84
N MET A 181 6.83 7.90 -14.03
CA MET A 181 6.43 6.54 -14.42
C MET A 181 5.11 6.49 -15.20
N GLY A 182 4.44 7.63 -15.40
CA GLY A 182 3.13 7.72 -16.03
C GLY A 182 2.03 7.04 -15.22
N VAL A 183 2.15 7.07 -13.88
CA VAL A 183 1.18 6.52 -12.93
C VAL A 183 0.33 7.65 -12.37
N LYS A 184 -0.99 7.51 -12.46
CA LYS A 184 -1.92 8.55 -12.01
C LYS A 184 -2.08 8.52 -10.49
N MET A 185 -1.62 9.57 -9.82
CA MET A 185 -2.01 9.83 -8.42
C MET A 185 -3.39 10.48 -8.39
N ILE A 186 -4.38 9.81 -7.77
CA ILE A 186 -5.77 10.28 -7.70
C ILE A 186 -6.05 11.17 -6.48
N GLY A 187 -5.16 11.17 -5.50
CA GLY A 187 -5.20 12.10 -4.38
C GLY A 187 -4.36 11.65 -3.20
N VAL A 188 -4.46 12.42 -2.12
CA VAL A 188 -3.74 12.16 -0.86
C VAL A 188 -4.69 11.99 0.32
N VAL A 189 -4.32 11.11 1.24
CA VAL A 189 -4.88 11.04 2.60
C VAL A 189 -3.82 11.55 3.58
N VAL A 190 -4.17 12.59 4.34
CA VAL A 190 -3.28 13.16 5.37
C VAL A 190 -3.64 12.50 6.70
N ASN A 191 -2.74 11.70 7.26
CA ASN A 191 -2.99 10.87 8.43
C ASN A 191 -2.18 11.33 9.65
N LYS A 192 -2.58 10.90 10.85
CA LYS A 192 -1.93 11.22 12.13
C LYS A 192 -1.86 12.74 12.39
N VAL A 193 -2.91 13.48 12.05
CA VAL A 193 -3.01 14.91 12.38
C VAL A 193 -3.29 15.08 13.86
N LEU A 194 -2.46 15.80 14.59
CA LEU A 194 -2.71 16.09 16.01
C LEU A 194 -4.11 16.69 16.21
N PRO A 195 -4.97 16.13 17.09
CA PRO A 195 -6.35 16.57 17.23
C PRO A 195 -6.50 18.07 17.46
N GLU A 196 -5.64 18.66 18.29
CA GLU A 196 -5.62 20.09 18.60
C GLU A 196 -5.19 20.97 17.41
N LYS A 197 -4.59 20.39 16.37
CA LYS A 197 -4.20 21.07 15.14
C LYS A 197 -5.08 20.69 13.95
N TYR A 198 -6.10 19.85 14.15
CA TYR A 198 -6.88 19.26 13.06
C TYR A 198 -7.49 20.29 12.12
N GLU A 199 -8.25 21.25 12.64
CA GLU A 199 -8.92 22.28 11.84
C GLU A 199 -7.92 23.11 11.01
N LYS A 200 -6.82 23.52 11.66
CA LYS A 200 -5.75 24.27 11.00
C LYS A 200 -5.14 23.46 9.85
N VAL A 201 -4.73 22.23 10.14
CA VAL A 201 -4.07 21.36 9.15
C VAL A 201 -5.03 21.03 8.00
N ASN A 202 -6.26 20.61 8.31
CA ASN A 202 -7.27 20.27 7.31
C ASN A 202 -7.54 21.43 6.34
N LYS A 203 -7.70 22.66 6.86
CA LYS A 203 -7.88 23.86 6.04
C LYS A 203 -6.67 24.12 5.14
N TYR A 204 -5.48 24.27 5.72
CA TYR A 204 -4.30 24.73 4.98
C TYR A 204 -3.71 23.67 4.05
N VAL A 205 -3.80 22.39 4.39
CA VAL A 205 -3.32 21.32 3.51
C VAL A 205 -4.17 21.21 2.25
N ARG A 206 -5.50 21.36 2.38
CA ARG A 206 -6.42 21.42 1.24
C ARG A 206 -6.13 22.62 0.34
N MET A 207 -5.95 23.81 0.92
CA MET A 207 -5.59 25.02 0.17
C MET A 207 -4.24 24.88 -0.55
N GLY A 208 -3.22 24.37 0.15
CA GLY A 208 -1.87 24.20 -0.39
C GLY A 208 -1.83 23.22 -1.55
N LEU A 209 -2.46 22.04 -1.40
CA LEU A 209 -2.46 21.01 -2.41
C LEU A 209 -3.40 21.31 -3.60
N ALA A 210 -4.50 22.04 -3.38
CA ALA A 210 -5.36 22.50 -4.46
C ALA A 210 -4.59 23.39 -5.45
N ARG A 211 -3.71 24.28 -4.96
CA ARG A 211 -2.82 25.11 -5.80
C ARG A 211 -1.84 24.27 -6.63
N LEU A 212 -1.52 23.07 -6.17
CA LEU A 212 -0.59 22.14 -6.82
C LEU A 212 -1.32 21.07 -7.64
N GLY A 213 -2.65 21.17 -7.78
CA GLY A 213 -3.47 20.22 -8.55
C GLY A 213 -3.57 18.83 -7.91
N VAL A 214 -3.40 18.72 -6.58
CA VAL A 214 -3.47 17.45 -5.85
C VAL A 214 -4.74 17.42 -4.99
N PRO A 215 -5.69 16.49 -5.26
CA PRO A 215 -6.88 16.33 -4.43
C PRO A 215 -6.55 15.78 -3.03
N VAL A 216 -7.14 16.36 -1.99
CA VAL A 216 -7.14 15.80 -0.64
C VAL A 216 -8.40 14.98 -0.43
N LEU A 217 -8.24 13.66 -0.38
CA LEU A 217 -9.32 12.69 -0.24
C LEU A 217 -9.82 12.60 1.21
N GLY A 218 -8.93 12.82 2.17
CA GLY A 218 -9.26 12.75 3.59
C GLY A 218 -8.16 13.32 4.47
N VAL A 219 -8.56 13.75 5.67
CA VAL A 219 -7.66 14.19 6.74
C VAL A 219 -8.08 13.45 8.01
N MET A 220 -7.17 12.66 8.57
CA MET A 220 -7.45 11.77 9.69
C MET A 220 -6.71 12.24 10.95
N PRO A 221 -7.41 12.38 12.09
CA PRO A 221 -6.78 12.73 13.33
C PRO A 221 -5.90 11.58 13.83
N TYR A 222 -4.88 11.91 14.61
CA TYR A 222 -4.08 10.95 15.35
C TYR A 222 -4.93 10.32 16.44
N MET A 223 -5.00 8.98 16.46
CA MET A 223 -5.66 8.21 17.49
C MET A 223 -4.60 7.43 18.26
N LYS A 224 -4.42 7.76 19.54
CA LYS A 224 -3.40 7.15 20.40
C LYS A 224 -3.52 5.62 20.47
N THR A 225 -4.75 5.10 20.44
CA THR A 225 -5.04 3.66 20.47
C THR A 225 -4.48 2.89 19.27
N LEU A 226 -4.20 3.55 18.14
CA LEU A 226 -3.66 2.92 16.93
C LEU A 226 -2.13 2.96 16.83
N ASP A 227 -1.45 3.58 17.80
CA ASP A 227 0.00 3.81 17.77
C ASP A 227 0.72 3.13 18.94
N ILE A 228 -0.01 2.36 19.75
CA ILE A 228 0.56 1.58 20.85
C ILE A 228 1.06 0.26 20.25
N PRO A 229 2.38 0.01 20.24
CA PRO A 229 2.91 -1.26 19.75
C PRO A 229 2.45 -2.39 20.65
N THR A 230 2.19 -3.55 20.05
CA THR A 230 1.93 -4.76 20.82
C THR A 230 3.24 -5.26 21.45
N MET A 231 3.13 -6.10 22.49
CA MET A 231 4.31 -6.76 23.05
C MET A 231 5.03 -7.66 22.03
N HIS A 232 4.28 -8.14 21.03
CA HIS A 232 4.84 -8.88 19.91
C HIS A 232 5.72 -7.97 19.03
N ASP A 233 5.24 -6.76 18.70
CA ASP A 233 6.00 -5.78 17.90
C ASP A 233 7.31 -5.39 18.60
N ILE A 234 7.27 -5.19 19.92
CA ILE A 234 8.47 -4.88 20.74
C ILE A 234 9.43 -6.07 20.75
N LYS A 235 8.92 -7.30 20.85
CA LYS A 235 9.73 -8.52 20.83
C LYS A 235 10.52 -8.61 19.52
N GLU A 236 9.88 -8.36 18.39
CA GLU A 236 10.51 -8.48 17.07
C GLU A 236 11.47 -7.35 16.76
N ASP A 237 11.09 -6.09 17.02
CA ASP A 237 11.96 -4.94 16.72
C ASP A 237 13.24 -4.92 17.60
N LEU A 238 13.20 -5.55 18.79
CA LEU A 238 14.32 -5.61 19.73
C LEU A 238 15.00 -6.99 19.80
N ASP A 239 14.62 -7.94 18.94
CA ASP A 239 15.12 -9.33 18.94
C ASP A 239 15.08 -9.99 20.34
N MET A 240 13.97 -9.78 21.07
CA MET A 240 13.82 -10.23 22.44
C MET A 240 13.34 -11.69 22.52
N GLN A 241 13.82 -12.38 23.54
CA GLN A 241 13.32 -13.70 23.91
C GLN A 241 12.18 -13.58 24.93
N VAL A 242 11.06 -14.27 24.70
CA VAL A 242 9.97 -14.37 25.69
C VAL A 242 10.39 -15.39 26.74
N LEU A 243 10.48 -14.96 28.00
CA LEU A 243 10.90 -15.83 29.11
C LEU A 243 9.74 -16.62 29.72
N CYS A 244 8.53 -16.06 29.74
CA CYS A 244 7.31 -16.67 30.26
C CYS A 244 6.07 -16.11 29.53
N GLY A 245 5.01 -16.91 29.37
CA GLY A 245 3.69 -16.43 28.91
C GLY A 245 3.36 -16.62 27.44
N GLU A 246 4.08 -17.48 26.70
CA GLU A 246 3.61 -17.94 25.39
C GLU A 246 2.37 -18.81 25.59
N LYS A 247 1.24 -18.38 25.02
CA LYS A 247 -0.01 -19.15 24.94
C LYS A 247 -0.47 -19.20 23.49
#